data_AF-A0A3M1D3Z3-F1
#
_entry.id   AF-A0A3M1D3Z3-F1
#
_cell.length_a   1.000
_cell.length_b   1.000
_cell.length_c   1.000
_cell.angle_alpha   90.00
_cell.angle_beta   90.00
_cell.angle_gamma   90.00
#
_symmetry.space_group_name_H-M   'P 1'
#
loop_
_entity.id
_entity.type
_entity.pdbx_description
1 polymer ?
#
loop_
_entity_poly.entity_id
_entity_poly.type
_entity_poly.pdbx_seq_one_letter_code
_entity_poly.pdbx_strand_id
1 'polypeptide(L)'
;MPDDGGGSIAITWTLSPDDYDGGPVTGYEILRGESSDGPFKVIGTNVRGNTEFVDGKTTDGKDYYYRVVAVVKAVDSTGAPYKLTSTPVTAGPARSKAQWFNMRRFLCLLLTLIVSASIIIFIRKAKRGEDLYIRKIAGINAVEEAVGRATEMGRKVFYVPGIQDMNDVQTIAGIAILGRVAALAAEYETWLEVPVSKSMVMVTARETMKEAYASVGRPDSYQEAQVHYLTDDQFGYAAAIDGMVVRERPATIFYMGAFFAESLILAETGNAAGAIQIAGTAMPAQLPFFIAACDYTLIGEELFAASAYLSREPRQLGSLKGQDVGKAIFLIAILLGFILELLGVRIFGHMPSELFKVE
;
A
#
# COMPACT_ATOMS: atom_id res chain seq x y z
N MET A 1 -24.88 -16.73 -0.96
CA MET A 1 -25.17 -16.13 0.37
C MET A 1 -25.75 -14.74 0.21
N PRO A 2 -26.26 -14.08 1.28
CA PRO A 2 -26.45 -12.63 1.26
C PRO A 2 -25.09 -11.90 1.21
N ASP A 3 -25.03 -10.83 0.43
CA ASP A 3 -23.88 -9.95 0.18
C ASP A 3 -22.62 -10.64 -0.36
N ASP A 4 -22.73 -11.64 -1.24
CA ASP A 4 -21.58 -12.34 -1.81
C ASP A 4 -21.43 -12.21 -3.34
N GLY A 5 -20.26 -12.64 -3.84
CA GLY A 5 -19.94 -12.66 -5.27
C GLY A 5 -20.54 -13.84 -6.02
N GLY A 6 -21.50 -14.57 -5.44
CA GLY A 6 -22.00 -15.83 -5.98
C GLY A 6 -21.05 -17.01 -5.71
N GLY A 7 -21.36 -18.16 -6.30
CA GLY A 7 -20.56 -19.39 -6.19
C GLY A 7 -20.63 -20.09 -4.84
N SER A 8 -21.50 -19.60 -3.93
CA SER A 8 -21.71 -20.25 -2.64
C SER A 8 -23.17 -20.29 -2.17
N ILE A 9 -23.51 -21.38 -1.47
CA ILE A 9 -24.82 -21.59 -0.84
C ILE A 9 -24.60 -21.91 0.65
N ALA A 10 -25.27 -21.14 1.51
CA ALA A 10 -25.32 -21.40 2.96
C ALA A 10 -26.40 -22.45 3.23
N ILE A 11 -26.08 -23.43 4.08
CA ILE A 11 -26.95 -24.53 4.45
C ILE A 11 -27.05 -24.53 5.96
N THR A 12 -28.26 -24.47 6.49
CA THR A 12 -28.55 -24.54 7.92
C THR A 12 -29.51 -25.69 8.19
N TRP A 13 -29.38 -26.34 9.35
CA TRP A 13 -30.28 -27.42 9.77
C TRP A 13 -30.51 -27.41 11.27
N THR A 14 -31.59 -28.04 11.72
CA THR A 14 -31.85 -28.26 13.15
C THR A 14 -31.06 -29.45 13.66
N LEU A 15 -30.52 -29.36 14.88
CA LEU A 15 -29.84 -30.48 15.54
C LEU A 15 -30.73 -31.72 15.62
N SER A 16 -30.08 -32.89 15.59
CA SER A 16 -30.76 -34.16 15.79
C SER A 16 -31.19 -34.25 17.25
N PRO A 17 -32.38 -34.80 17.57
CA PRO A 17 -32.75 -35.08 18.96
C PRO A 17 -31.74 -35.98 19.69
N ASP A 18 -31.01 -36.82 18.93
CA ASP A 18 -29.96 -37.71 19.44
C ASP A 18 -28.57 -37.03 19.57
N ASP A 19 -28.44 -35.75 19.20
CA ASP A 19 -27.22 -34.95 19.38
C ASP A 19 -27.31 -34.13 20.67
N TYR A 20 -27.12 -34.82 21.81
CA TYR A 20 -26.98 -34.24 23.15
C TYR A 20 -25.69 -34.74 23.79
N ASP A 21 -25.29 -34.16 24.93
CA ASP A 21 -24.04 -34.55 25.57
C ASP A 21 -24.08 -36.01 26.08
N GLY A 22 -23.13 -36.83 25.61
CA GLY A 22 -23.16 -38.28 25.78
C GLY A 22 -24.05 -39.05 24.80
N GLY A 23 -24.71 -38.37 23.86
CA GLY A 23 -25.54 -38.96 22.81
C GLY A 23 -24.74 -39.67 21.70
N PRO A 24 -25.40 -40.50 20.87
CA PRO A 24 -24.73 -41.35 19.88
C PRO A 24 -24.23 -40.59 18.63
N VAL A 25 -24.72 -39.37 18.38
CA VAL A 25 -24.37 -38.61 17.16
C VAL A 25 -22.92 -38.14 17.23
N THR A 26 -22.14 -38.53 16.22
CA THR A 26 -20.72 -38.16 16.08
C THR A 26 -20.50 -36.95 15.17
N GLY A 27 -21.49 -36.63 14.32
CA GLY A 27 -21.45 -35.47 13.43
C GLY A 27 -22.50 -35.52 12.33
N TYR A 28 -22.33 -34.66 11.33
CA TYR A 28 -23.23 -34.50 10.19
C TYR A 28 -22.49 -34.63 8.87
N GLU A 29 -23.11 -35.29 7.90
CA GLU A 29 -22.66 -35.30 6.50
C GLU A 29 -23.61 -34.47 5.65
N ILE A 30 -23.02 -33.55 4.88
CA ILE A 30 -23.73 -32.67 3.98
C ILE A 30 -23.55 -33.22 2.56
N LEU A 31 -24.65 -33.54 1.92
CA LEU A 31 -24.70 -34.06 0.56
C LEU A 31 -25.33 -33.05 -0.39
N ARG A 32 -24.87 -33.07 -1.64
CA ARG A 32 -25.37 -32.25 -2.73
C ARG A 32 -25.73 -33.10 -3.94
N GLY A 33 -26.86 -32.79 -4.56
CA GLY A 33 -27.31 -33.33 -5.84
C GLY A 33 -27.74 -32.21 -6.78
N GLU A 34 -27.86 -32.53 -8.07
CA GLU A 34 -28.37 -31.60 -9.10
C GLU A 34 -29.84 -31.89 -9.47
N SER A 35 -30.45 -32.87 -8.80
CA SER A 35 -31.86 -33.25 -8.90
C SER A 35 -32.38 -33.65 -7.51
N SER A 36 -33.69 -33.52 -7.27
CA SER A 36 -34.35 -33.88 -6.01
C SER A 36 -34.18 -35.37 -5.64
N ASP A 37 -34.11 -36.22 -6.66
CA ASP A 37 -34.00 -37.68 -6.51
C ASP A 37 -32.56 -38.17 -6.51
N GLY A 38 -31.60 -37.29 -6.79
CA GLY A 38 -30.17 -37.57 -6.81
C GLY A 38 -29.62 -37.80 -8.22
N PRO A 39 -28.37 -38.30 -8.34
CA PRO A 39 -27.52 -38.80 -7.26
C PRO A 39 -26.98 -37.69 -6.34
N PHE A 40 -26.85 -38.00 -5.05
CA PHE A 40 -26.26 -37.10 -4.04
C PHE A 40 -24.82 -37.51 -3.72
N LYS A 41 -23.92 -36.54 -3.58
CA LYS A 41 -22.52 -36.73 -3.19
C LYS A 41 -22.22 -35.97 -1.91
N VAL A 42 -21.43 -36.56 -1.01
CA VAL A 42 -20.95 -35.87 0.18
C VAL A 42 -20.01 -34.73 -0.24
N ILE A 43 -20.30 -33.51 0.19
CA ILE A 43 -19.50 -32.31 -0.09
C ILE A 43 -18.78 -31.77 1.15
N GLY A 44 -19.18 -32.21 2.34
CA GLY A 44 -18.55 -31.82 3.59
C GLY A 44 -19.11 -32.58 4.79
N THR A 45 -18.39 -32.46 5.90
CA THR A 45 -18.78 -33.05 7.19
C THR A 45 -18.60 -32.03 8.31
N ASN A 46 -19.53 -32.02 9.24
CA ASN A 46 -19.45 -31.22 10.47
C ASN A 46 -19.36 -32.14 11.68
N VAL A 47 -18.71 -31.67 12.75
CA VAL A 47 -18.78 -32.33 14.05
C VAL A 47 -20.14 -32.10 14.71
N ARG A 48 -20.44 -32.92 15.74
CA ARG A 48 -21.67 -32.76 16.55
C ARG A 48 -21.82 -31.34 17.09
N GLY A 49 -23.06 -30.88 17.25
CA GLY A 49 -23.39 -29.53 17.71
C GLY A 49 -23.31 -28.41 16.65
N ASN A 50 -22.71 -28.65 15.48
CA ASN A 50 -22.68 -27.67 14.39
C ASN A 50 -23.90 -27.81 13.47
N THR A 51 -24.57 -26.69 13.19
CA THR A 51 -25.82 -26.60 12.40
C THR A 51 -25.68 -25.86 11.07
N GLU A 52 -24.47 -25.46 10.69
CA GLU A 52 -24.23 -24.62 9.52
C GLU A 52 -23.11 -25.15 8.63
N PHE A 53 -23.29 -25.09 7.33
CA PHE A 53 -22.27 -25.42 6.33
C PHE A 53 -22.34 -24.49 5.13
N VAL A 54 -21.20 -24.21 4.52
CA VAL A 54 -21.10 -23.38 3.31
C VAL A 54 -20.58 -24.22 2.16
N ASP A 55 -21.42 -24.45 1.16
CA ASP A 55 -20.96 -25.00 -0.12
C ASP A 55 -20.39 -23.86 -0.96
N GLY A 56 -19.07 -23.69 -0.96
CA GLY A 56 -18.35 -22.68 -1.75
C GLY A 56 -17.97 -23.12 -3.18
N LYS A 57 -18.54 -24.22 -3.69
CA LYS A 57 -18.22 -24.79 -5.01
C LYS A 57 -19.47 -24.94 -5.86
N THR A 58 -20.33 -23.92 -5.86
CA THR A 58 -21.54 -23.90 -6.69
C THR A 58 -21.32 -23.10 -7.96
N THR A 59 -22.15 -23.35 -8.96
CA THR A 59 -22.22 -22.54 -10.18
C THR A 59 -23.45 -21.67 -10.09
N ASP A 60 -23.29 -20.37 -10.32
CA ASP A 60 -24.40 -19.42 -10.27
C ASP A 60 -25.52 -19.79 -11.25
N GLY A 61 -26.76 -19.60 -10.81
CA GLY A 61 -27.97 -19.91 -11.59
C GLY A 61 -28.30 -21.39 -11.74
N LYS A 62 -27.43 -22.31 -11.31
CA LYS A 62 -27.68 -23.76 -11.34
C LYS A 62 -28.44 -24.21 -10.09
N ASP A 63 -29.41 -25.11 -10.30
CA ASP A 63 -30.18 -25.75 -9.24
C ASP A 63 -29.34 -26.80 -8.50
N TYR A 64 -29.25 -26.64 -7.18
CA TYR A 64 -28.67 -27.62 -6.28
C TYR A 64 -29.69 -28.05 -5.23
N TYR A 65 -29.66 -29.33 -4.90
CA TYR A 65 -30.44 -29.94 -3.82
C TYR A 65 -29.49 -30.45 -2.76
N TYR A 66 -29.84 -30.27 -1.50
CA TYR A 66 -28.99 -30.64 -0.37
C TYR A 66 -29.71 -31.62 0.55
N ARG A 67 -28.94 -32.52 1.15
CA ARG A 67 -29.38 -33.43 2.22
C ARG A 67 -28.38 -33.35 3.35
N VAL A 68 -28.85 -33.27 4.57
CA VAL A 68 -28.01 -33.39 5.76
C VAL A 68 -28.41 -34.66 6.49
N VAL A 69 -27.43 -35.50 6.81
CA VAL A 69 -27.65 -36.72 7.59
C VAL A 69 -26.82 -36.69 8.86
N ALA A 70 -27.45 -37.02 9.99
CA ALA A 70 -26.74 -37.26 11.23
C ALA A 70 -26.01 -38.61 11.13
N VAL A 71 -24.78 -38.67 11.64
CA VAL A 71 -23.89 -39.82 11.52
C VAL A 71 -23.51 -40.32 12.91
N VAL A 72 -23.69 -41.62 13.11
CA VAL A 72 -23.13 -42.36 14.25
C VAL A 72 -21.96 -43.20 13.74
N LYS A 73 -20.76 -42.97 14.25
CA LYS A 73 -19.58 -43.81 14.03
C LYS A 73 -19.31 -44.58 15.31
N ALA A 74 -19.38 -45.91 15.23
CA ALA A 74 -19.19 -46.78 16.38
C ALA A 74 -18.42 -48.04 15.95
N VAL A 75 -18.05 -48.87 16.92
CA VAL A 75 -17.30 -50.10 16.73
C VAL A 75 -18.17 -51.26 17.21
N ASP A 76 -18.28 -52.32 16.42
CA ASP A 76 -19.06 -53.49 16.77
C ASP A 76 -18.35 -54.39 17.80
N SER A 77 -19.02 -55.46 18.23
CA SER A 77 -18.47 -56.42 19.19
C SER A 77 -17.22 -57.17 18.73
N THR A 78 -16.85 -57.08 17.44
CA THR A 78 -15.65 -57.69 16.85
C THR A 78 -14.51 -56.69 16.67
N GLY A 79 -14.72 -55.41 16.99
CA GLY A 79 -13.74 -54.35 16.77
C GLY A 79 -13.84 -53.70 15.38
N ALA A 80 -14.84 -54.05 14.56
CA ALA A 80 -15.00 -53.46 13.23
C ALA A 80 -15.81 -52.15 13.28
N PRO A 81 -15.37 -51.08 12.60
CA PRO A 81 -16.11 -49.83 12.56
C PRO A 81 -17.38 -49.96 11.72
N TYR A 82 -18.50 -49.46 12.24
CA TYR A 82 -19.75 -49.32 11.50
C TYR A 82 -20.25 -47.87 11.53
N LYS A 83 -21.06 -47.53 10.53
CA LYS A 83 -21.63 -46.20 10.35
C LYS A 83 -23.13 -46.30 10.15
N LEU A 84 -23.88 -45.60 11.00
CA LEU A 84 -25.33 -45.42 10.82
C LEU A 84 -25.60 -43.97 10.40
N THR A 85 -26.58 -43.79 9.52
CA THR A 85 -27.02 -42.47 9.05
C THR A 85 -28.51 -42.32 9.26
N SER A 86 -28.95 -41.12 9.65
CA SER A 86 -30.38 -40.80 9.72
C SER A 86 -31.05 -40.84 8.34
N THR A 87 -32.38 -40.90 8.32
CA THR A 87 -33.16 -40.70 7.09
C THR A 87 -32.91 -39.30 6.53
N PRO A 88 -32.43 -39.14 5.28
CA PRO A 88 -32.17 -37.85 4.70
C PRO A 88 -33.47 -37.12 4.32
N VAL A 89 -33.52 -35.82 4.62
CA VAL A 89 -34.54 -34.91 4.06
C VAL A 89 -33.89 -34.06 2.98
N THR A 90 -34.53 -33.95 1.82
CA THR A 90 -34.04 -33.14 0.70
C THR A 90 -34.55 -31.71 0.81
N ALA A 91 -33.65 -30.74 0.76
CA ALA A 91 -33.96 -29.31 0.63
C ALA A 91 -33.52 -28.79 -0.75
N GLY A 92 -34.35 -27.96 -1.38
CA GLY A 92 -34.04 -27.32 -2.66
C GLY A 92 -35.24 -27.16 -3.59
N PRO A 93 -35.04 -26.59 -4.79
CA PRO A 93 -33.74 -26.18 -5.32
C PRO A 93 -33.23 -24.88 -4.67
N ALA A 94 -31.92 -24.82 -4.45
CA ALA A 94 -31.20 -23.60 -4.07
C ALA A 94 -30.27 -23.18 -5.21
N ARG A 95 -30.21 -21.86 -5.48
CA ARG A 95 -29.35 -21.27 -6.51
C ARG A 95 -28.43 -20.23 -5.87
N SER A 96 -27.17 -20.26 -6.27
CA SER A 96 -26.25 -19.14 -6.02
C SER A 96 -26.41 -18.08 -7.11
N LYS A 97 -26.20 -16.80 -6.76
CA LYS A 97 -26.21 -15.69 -7.71
C LYS A 97 -25.30 -14.58 -7.18
N ALA A 98 -24.36 -14.13 -7.99
CA ALA A 98 -23.59 -12.94 -7.72
C ALA A 98 -24.49 -11.72 -7.47
N GLN A 99 -24.27 -11.06 -6.34
CA GLN A 99 -24.93 -9.80 -6.03
C GLN A 99 -24.03 -8.63 -6.41
N TRP A 100 -24.66 -7.57 -6.94
CA TRP A 100 -23.95 -6.37 -7.40
C TRP A 100 -23.40 -5.53 -6.24
N PHE A 101 -24.07 -5.56 -5.09
CA PHE A 101 -23.71 -4.79 -3.91
C PHE A 101 -23.44 -5.71 -2.74
N ASN A 102 -22.36 -5.42 -2.03
CA ASN A 102 -22.02 -6.05 -0.76
C ASN A 102 -22.27 -5.01 0.33
N MET A 103 -23.37 -5.15 1.07
CA MET A 103 -23.73 -4.19 2.12
C MET A 103 -22.73 -4.18 3.28
N ARG A 104 -21.95 -5.25 3.48
CA ARG A 104 -20.85 -5.28 4.46
C ARG A 104 -19.70 -4.32 4.09
N ARG A 105 -19.55 -3.97 2.81
CA ARG A 105 -18.54 -3.03 2.30
C ARG A 105 -19.09 -1.63 2.06
N PHE A 106 -20.34 -1.36 2.43
CA PHE A 106 -20.98 -0.05 2.21
C PHE A 106 -20.20 1.10 2.87
N LEU A 107 -19.68 0.90 4.08
CA LEU A 107 -18.84 1.88 4.76
C LEU A 107 -17.55 2.18 3.99
N CYS A 108 -16.91 1.14 3.43
CA CYS A 108 -15.71 1.32 2.62
C CYS A 108 -16.01 2.16 1.37
N LEU A 109 -17.18 1.96 0.74
CA LEU A 109 -17.61 2.79 -0.39
C LEU A 109 -17.82 4.25 0.03
N LEU A 110 -18.55 4.49 1.13
CA LEU A 110 -18.79 5.84 1.65
C LEU A 110 -17.48 6.56 1.95
N LEU A 111 -16.56 5.89 2.65
CA LEU A 111 -15.23 6.39 2.97
C LEU A 111 -14.43 6.72 1.71
N THR A 112 -14.47 5.87 0.69
CA THR A 112 -13.81 6.12 -0.61
C THR A 112 -14.39 7.35 -1.32
N LEU A 113 -15.71 7.52 -1.30
CA LEU A 113 -16.38 8.69 -1.87
C LEU A 113 -15.98 9.97 -1.14
N ILE A 114 -15.87 9.94 0.19
CA ILE A 114 -15.44 11.09 1.01
C ILE A 114 -14.00 11.51 0.66
N VAL A 115 -13.05 10.56 0.56
CA VAL A 115 -11.67 10.88 0.14
C VAL A 115 -11.66 11.46 -1.25
N SER A 116 -12.37 10.82 -2.18
CA SER A 116 -12.42 11.24 -3.59
C SER A 116 -13.00 12.65 -3.73
N ALA A 117 -14.09 12.94 -3.01
CA ALA A 117 -14.69 14.26 -2.96
C ALA A 117 -13.73 15.31 -2.37
N SER A 118 -13.05 14.98 -1.26
CA SER A 118 -12.03 15.85 -0.66
C SER A 118 -10.93 16.20 -1.67
N ILE A 119 -10.33 15.20 -2.33
CA ILE A 119 -9.30 15.39 -3.36
C ILE A 119 -9.81 16.31 -4.49
N ILE A 120 -11.01 16.03 -5.03
CA ILE A 120 -11.57 16.83 -6.13
C ILE A 120 -11.82 18.28 -5.71
N ILE A 121 -12.35 18.50 -4.49
CA ILE A 121 -12.61 19.84 -3.96
C ILE A 121 -11.29 20.63 -3.84
N PHE A 122 -10.26 20.04 -3.24
CA PHE A 122 -8.97 20.72 -3.04
C PHE A 122 -8.20 20.93 -4.35
N ILE A 123 -8.29 20.01 -5.32
CA ILE A 123 -7.76 20.24 -6.68
C ILE A 123 -8.47 21.43 -7.34
N ARG A 124 -9.79 21.53 -7.22
CA ARG A 124 -10.54 22.68 -7.77
C ARG A 124 -10.17 23.98 -7.07
N LYS A 125 -10.00 23.98 -5.74
CA LYS A 125 -9.54 25.16 -4.99
C LYS A 125 -8.12 25.59 -5.40
N ALA A 126 -7.19 24.65 -5.50
CA ALA A 126 -5.82 24.93 -5.96
C ALA A 126 -5.81 25.54 -7.37
N LYS A 127 -6.61 24.98 -8.29
CA LYS A 127 -6.76 25.51 -9.65
C LYS A 127 -7.38 26.92 -9.71
N ARG A 128 -8.12 27.33 -8.69
CA ARG A 128 -8.67 28.69 -8.57
C ARG A 128 -7.68 29.70 -7.99
N GLY A 129 -6.46 29.26 -7.63
CA GLY A 129 -5.44 30.12 -7.02
C GLY A 129 -5.69 30.41 -5.54
N GLU A 130 -6.53 29.61 -4.85
CA GLU A 130 -6.65 29.70 -3.39
C GLU A 130 -5.36 29.16 -2.74
N ASP A 131 -4.74 29.96 -1.86
CA ASP A 131 -3.55 29.53 -1.13
C ASP A 131 -3.89 28.36 -0.19
N LEU A 132 -3.34 27.19 -0.50
CA LEU A 132 -3.48 26.00 0.32
C LEU A 132 -2.36 25.95 1.35
N TYR A 133 -2.72 25.98 2.64
CA TYR A 133 -1.75 25.69 3.70
C TYR A 133 -1.32 24.22 3.62
N ILE A 134 -0.07 24.00 3.23
CA ILE A 134 0.59 22.69 3.18
C ILE A 134 1.51 22.56 4.39
N ARG A 135 1.54 21.38 5.01
CA ARG A 135 2.45 21.11 6.14
C ARG A 135 3.90 21.34 5.70
N LYS A 136 4.74 21.83 6.61
CA LYS A 136 6.18 21.88 6.36
C LYS A 136 6.68 20.44 6.19
N ILE A 137 7.35 20.18 5.07
CA ILE A 137 7.98 18.89 4.81
C ILE A 137 9.39 18.97 5.39
N ALA A 138 9.74 18.02 6.26
CA ALA A 138 11.09 17.93 6.82
C ALA A 138 12.10 17.87 5.66
N GLY A 139 13.29 18.46 5.80
CA GLY A 139 14.32 18.40 4.75
C GLY A 139 14.17 19.38 3.58
N ILE A 140 13.02 20.01 3.31
CA ILE A 140 12.92 21.04 2.24
C ILE A 140 13.79 22.26 2.56
N ASN A 141 13.71 22.78 3.79
CA ASN A 141 14.55 23.90 4.21
C ASN A 141 16.05 23.52 4.28
N ALA A 142 16.34 22.23 4.47
CA ALA A 142 17.70 21.72 4.48
C ALA A 142 18.34 21.75 3.08
N VAL A 143 17.55 21.78 2.00
CA VAL A 143 18.09 21.88 0.63
C VAL A 143 18.87 23.18 0.46
N GLU A 144 18.27 24.32 0.78
CA GLU A 144 18.90 25.65 0.63
C GLU A 144 20.14 25.76 1.53
N GLU A 145 20.04 25.30 2.78
CA GLU A 145 21.16 25.28 3.73
C GLU A 145 22.31 24.37 3.24
N ALA A 146 22.00 23.19 2.72
CA ALA A 146 23.01 22.22 2.31
C ALA A 146 23.69 22.63 1.00
N VAL A 147 22.98 23.26 0.06
CA VAL A 147 23.62 23.85 -1.13
C VAL A 147 24.46 25.06 -0.75
N GLY A 148 23.94 25.97 0.08
CA GLY A 148 24.67 27.15 0.55
C GLY A 148 25.98 26.79 1.27
N ARG A 149 25.96 25.79 2.17
CA ARG A 149 27.19 25.28 2.81
C ARG A 149 28.17 24.68 1.80
N ALA A 150 27.69 23.96 0.79
CA ALA A 150 28.58 23.41 -0.24
C ALA A 150 29.31 24.53 -0.99
N THR A 151 28.61 25.63 -1.29
CA THR A 151 29.19 26.86 -1.84
C THR A 151 30.24 27.46 -0.92
N GLU A 152 29.91 27.66 0.36
CA GLU A 152 30.83 28.25 1.36
C GLU A 152 32.11 27.42 1.52
N MET A 153 32.00 26.09 1.40
CA MET A 153 33.14 25.17 1.49
C MET A 153 33.92 25.03 0.18
N GLY A 154 33.42 25.55 -0.94
CA GLY A 154 34.01 25.36 -2.27
C GLY A 154 34.03 23.89 -2.71
N ARG A 155 33.07 23.08 -2.24
CA ARG A 155 32.99 21.64 -2.51
C ARG A 155 31.74 21.31 -3.33
N LYS A 156 31.79 20.18 -4.04
CA LYS A 156 30.70 19.72 -4.91
C LYS A 156 29.46 19.31 -4.11
N VAL A 157 28.31 19.40 -4.77
CA VAL A 157 27.05 18.77 -4.37
C VAL A 157 26.84 17.55 -5.25
N PHE A 158 26.51 16.41 -4.64
CA PHE A 158 26.12 15.20 -5.38
C PHE A 158 24.60 15.02 -5.32
N TYR A 159 24.00 14.57 -6.42
CA TYR A 159 22.59 14.23 -6.50
C TYR A 159 22.42 12.86 -7.16
N VAL A 160 21.86 11.90 -6.43
CA VAL A 160 21.70 10.51 -6.84
C VAL A 160 20.20 10.20 -6.95
N PRO A 161 19.66 9.98 -8.17
CA PRO A 161 18.20 9.83 -8.38
C PRO A 161 17.64 8.40 -8.16
N GLY A 162 18.34 7.55 -7.41
CA GLY A 162 17.99 6.14 -7.23
C GLY A 162 18.45 5.23 -8.39
N ILE A 163 17.98 3.97 -8.38
CA ILE A 163 18.39 2.94 -9.36
C ILE A 163 17.29 2.53 -10.35
N GLN A 164 16.06 3.01 -10.17
CA GLN A 164 14.92 2.68 -11.04
C GLN A 164 14.77 3.68 -12.19
N ASP A 165 14.13 3.23 -13.27
CA ASP A 165 13.91 4.03 -14.46
C ASP A 165 12.71 4.99 -14.30
N MET A 166 12.43 5.81 -15.31
CA MET A 166 11.33 6.78 -15.37
C MET A 166 9.92 6.16 -15.32
N ASN A 167 9.82 4.83 -15.31
CA ASN A 167 8.56 4.12 -15.06
C ASN A 167 8.22 4.02 -13.56
N ASP A 168 9.18 4.29 -12.67
CA ASP A 168 8.97 4.36 -11.23
C ASP A 168 8.57 5.79 -10.80
N VAL A 169 7.53 5.88 -9.99
CA VAL A 169 6.97 7.17 -9.56
C VAL A 169 7.93 7.93 -8.63
N GLN A 170 8.79 7.24 -7.87
CA GLN A 170 9.79 7.87 -7.01
C GLN A 170 10.91 8.49 -7.83
N THR A 171 11.33 7.85 -8.93
CA THR A 171 12.31 8.44 -9.86
C THR A 171 11.78 9.73 -10.47
N ILE A 172 10.51 9.75 -10.89
CA ILE A 172 9.86 10.98 -11.39
C ILE A 172 9.87 12.09 -10.32
N ALA A 173 9.51 11.74 -9.06
CA ALA A 173 9.53 12.68 -7.96
C ALA A 173 10.96 13.19 -7.64
N GLY A 174 11.96 12.30 -7.71
CA GLY A 174 13.37 12.63 -7.60
C GLY A 174 13.78 13.66 -8.65
N ILE A 175 13.54 13.39 -9.94
CA ILE A 175 13.88 14.34 -11.01
C ILE A 175 13.18 15.70 -10.83
N ALA A 176 11.94 15.73 -10.36
CA ALA A 176 11.27 17.00 -10.04
C ALA A 176 12.00 17.78 -8.92
N ILE A 177 12.52 17.10 -7.90
CA ILE A 177 13.34 17.72 -6.83
C ILE A 177 14.70 18.18 -7.38
N LEU A 178 15.32 17.39 -8.27
CA LEU A 178 16.59 17.76 -8.93
C LEU A 178 16.49 19.13 -9.59
N GLY A 179 15.37 19.47 -10.25
CA GLY A 179 15.18 20.79 -10.86
C GLY A 179 15.36 21.95 -9.88
N ARG A 180 14.84 21.84 -8.65
CA ARG A 180 15.04 22.87 -7.61
C ARG A 180 16.49 22.91 -7.11
N VAL A 181 17.10 21.74 -6.87
CA VAL A 181 18.50 21.66 -6.43
C VAL A 181 19.42 22.26 -7.50
N ALA A 182 19.15 21.99 -8.77
CA ALA A 182 19.89 22.53 -9.91
C ALA A 182 19.74 24.05 -10.03
N ALA A 183 18.53 24.60 -9.85
CA ALA A 183 18.31 26.05 -9.84
C ALA A 183 19.11 26.73 -8.71
N LEU A 184 19.09 26.15 -7.50
CA LEU A 184 19.85 26.68 -6.35
C LEU A 184 21.36 26.55 -6.55
N ALA A 185 21.83 25.40 -7.06
CA ALA A 185 23.25 25.19 -7.37
C ALA A 185 23.74 26.18 -8.44
N ALA A 186 22.91 26.47 -9.45
CA ALA A 186 23.21 27.48 -10.46
C ALA A 186 23.23 28.89 -9.86
N GLU A 187 22.28 29.26 -9.00
CA GLU A 187 22.23 30.56 -8.31
C GLU A 187 23.45 30.78 -7.40
N TYR A 188 23.90 29.74 -6.69
CA TYR A 188 25.06 29.80 -5.82
C TYR A 188 26.37 29.40 -6.51
N GLU A 189 26.40 29.25 -7.84
CA GLU A 189 27.64 28.93 -8.58
C GLU A 189 28.35 27.66 -8.08
N THR A 190 27.57 26.67 -7.65
CA THR A 190 28.07 25.42 -7.06
C THR A 190 27.98 24.27 -8.05
N TRP A 191 29.06 23.48 -8.15
CA TRP A 191 29.08 22.32 -9.03
C TRP A 191 28.14 21.22 -8.51
N LEU A 192 27.13 20.89 -9.33
CA LEU A 192 26.20 19.78 -9.10
C LEU A 192 26.62 18.58 -9.96
N GLU A 193 26.97 17.48 -9.30
CA GLU A 193 27.32 16.19 -9.92
C GLU A 193 26.12 15.24 -9.81
N VAL A 194 25.67 14.69 -10.93
CA VAL A 194 24.48 13.84 -11.03
C VAL A 194 24.83 12.51 -11.70
N PRO A 195 25.48 11.58 -10.98
CA PRO A 195 25.66 10.22 -11.48
C PRO A 195 24.29 9.52 -11.56
N VAL A 196 24.06 8.78 -12.65
CA VAL A 196 22.80 8.04 -12.86
C VAL A 196 23.05 6.61 -13.35
N SER A 197 22.12 5.69 -13.04
CA SER A 197 22.21 4.28 -13.46
C SER A 197 21.39 3.95 -14.72
N LYS A 198 20.47 4.83 -15.13
CA LYS A 198 19.54 4.59 -16.25
C LYS A 198 19.67 5.66 -17.33
N SER A 199 19.69 5.25 -18.59
CA SER A 199 19.87 6.16 -19.73
C SER A 199 18.71 7.15 -19.90
N MET A 200 17.46 6.71 -19.68
CA MET A 200 16.31 7.63 -19.76
C MET A 200 16.34 8.65 -18.63
N VAL A 201 16.73 8.24 -17.42
CA VAL A 201 16.94 9.14 -16.29
C VAL A 201 18.04 10.16 -16.60
N MET A 202 19.14 9.75 -17.26
CA MET A 202 20.19 10.67 -17.73
C MET A 202 19.62 11.76 -18.65
N VAL A 203 18.84 11.37 -19.65
CA VAL A 203 18.27 12.31 -20.63
C VAL A 203 17.31 13.28 -19.93
N THR A 204 16.42 12.79 -19.06
CA THR A 204 15.48 13.65 -18.33
C THR A 204 16.18 14.56 -17.33
N ALA A 205 17.19 14.07 -16.61
CA ALA A 205 17.98 14.86 -15.67
C ALA A 205 18.72 16.00 -16.38
N ARG A 206 19.32 15.74 -17.55
CA ARG A 206 19.97 16.78 -18.38
C ARG A 206 19.00 17.88 -18.79
N GLU A 207 17.83 17.50 -19.30
CA GLU A 207 16.84 18.49 -19.71
C GLU A 207 16.33 19.30 -18.52
N THR A 208 16.03 18.62 -17.40
CA THR A 208 15.56 19.26 -16.17
C THR A 208 16.60 20.24 -15.60
N MET A 209 17.88 19.87 -15.59
CA MET A 209 18.95 20.76 -15.16
C MET A 209 19.12 21.94 -16.12
N LYS A 210 19.07 21.71 -17.42
CA LYS A 210 19.17 22.78 -18.43
C LYS A 210 18.05 23.82 -18.28
N GLU A 211 16.81 23.36 -18.13
CA GLU A 211 15.65 24.23 -17.86
C GLU A 211 15.82 24.98 -16.53
N ALA A 212 16.26 24.31 -15.47
CA ALA A 212 16.49 24.92 -14.16
C ALA A 212 17.55 26.04 -14.21
N TYR A 213 18.69 25.80 -14.86
CA TYR A 213 19.76 26.80 -15.05
C TYR A 213 19.28 27.98 -15.89
N ALA A 214 18.49 27.74 -16.93
CA ALA A 214 17.88 28.80 -17.74
C ALA A 214 16.88 29.64 -16.93
N SER A 215 16.11 29.02 -16.04
CA SER A 215 15.10 29.71 -15.21
C SER A 215 15.68 30.76 -14.25
N VAL A 216 16.94 30.58 -13.83
CA VAL A 216 17.69 31.53 -12.98
C VAL A 216 18.63 32.43 -13.78
N GLY A 217 18.54 32.42 -15.12
CA GLY A 217 19.33 33.29 -15.99
C GLY A 217 20.81 32.88 -16.13
N ARG A 218 21.16 31.61 -15.85
CA ARG A 218 22.53 31.08 -15.98
C ARG A 218 22.64 29.87 -16.91
N PRO A 219 22.12 29.92 -18.15
CA PRO A 219 22.19 28.80 -19.08
C PRO A 219 23.64 28.41 -19.45
N ASP A 220 24.56 29.38 -19.50
CA ASP A 220 25.96 29.16 -19.88
C ASP A 220 26.77 28.42 -18.81
N SER A 221 26.27 28.37 -17.57
CA SER A 221 26.91 27.64 -16.46
C SER A 221 26.60 26.13 -16.49
N TYR A 222 25.60 25.70 -17.26
CA TYR A 222 25.24 24.30 -17.38
C TYR A 222 26.24 23.55 -18.24
N GLN A 223 26.72 22.41 -17.73
CA GLN A 223 27.61 21.52 -18.48
C GLN A 223 27.00 20.13 -18.57
N GLU A 224 26.92 19.57 -19.78
CA GLU A 224 26.34 18.24 -20.01
C GLU A 224 27.05 17.12 -19.24
N ALA A 225 28.33 17.32 -18.93
CA ALA A 225 29.14 16.39 -18.14
C ALA A 225 28.67 16.27 -16.67
N GLN A 226 27.93 17.25 -16.15
CA GLN A 226 27.36 17.20 -14.80
C GLN A 226 26.42 16.01 -14.61
N VAL A 227 25.77 15.55 -15.68
CA VAL A 227 24.90 14.37 -15.66
C VAL A 227 25.52 13.28 -16.51
N HIS A 228 25.92 12.18 -15.88
CA HIS A 228 26.61 11.10 -16.57
C HIS A 228 26.13 9.73 -16.11
N TYR A 229 26.01 8.82 -17.08
CA TYR A 229 25.66 7.43 -16.84
C TYR A 229 26.88 6.65 -16.34
N LEU A 230 26.71 5.86 -15.28
CA LEU A 230 27.76 5.01 -14.73
C LEU A 230 27.59 3.56 -15.18
N THR A 231 26.54 2.89 -14.71
CA THR A 231 26.22 1.49 -15.00
C THR A 231 24.80 1.19 -14.53
N ASP A 232 24.17 0.18 -15.14
CA ASP A 232 22.86 -0.34 -14.74
C ASP A 232 22.95 -1.46 -13.69
N ASP A 233 24.17 -1.94 -13.40
CA ASP A 233 24.39 -2.90 -12.32
C ASP A 233 24.30 -2.19 -10.96
N GLN A 234 23.42 -2.67 -10.08
CA GLN A 234 23.13 -2.04 -8.78
C GLN A 234 24.38 -1.81 -7.92
N PHE A 235 25.22 -2.83 -7.75
CA PHE A 235 26.40 -2.73 -6.88
C PHE A 235 27.58 -2.07 -7.60
N GLY A 236 27.68 -2.23 -8.93
CA GLY A 236 28.59 -1.44 -9.74
C GLY A 236 28.29 0.06 -9.64
N TYR A 237 27.02 0.44 -9.62
CA TYR A 237 26.59 1.82 -9.46
C TYR A 237 26.94 2.37 -8.07
N ALA A 238 26.65 1.59 -7.02
CA ALA A 238 27.02 1.94 -5.65
C ALA A 238 28.53 2.13 -5.49
N ALA A 239 29.33 1.16 -5.93
CA ALA A 239 30.79 1.20 -5.85
C ALA A 239 31.40 2.37 -6.64
N ALA A 240 30.81 2.72 -7.79
CA ALA A 240 31.24 3.86 -8.58
C ALA A 240 30.99 5.18 -7.84
N ILE A 241 29.79 5.37 -7.27
CA ILE A 241 29.46 6.55 -6.47
C ILE A 241 30.34 6.62 -5.23
N ASP A 242 30.52 5.52 -4.49
CA ASP A 242 31.39 5.49 -3.31
C ASP A 242 32.82 5.92 -3.66
N GLY A 243 33.35 5.39 -4.77
CA GLY A 243 34.65 5.78 -5.27
C GLY A 243 34.73 7.27 -5.57
N MET A 244 33.68 7.87 -6.15
CA MET A 244 33.61 9.32 -6.38
C MET A 244 33.55 10.10 -5.07
N VAL A 245 32.71 9.69 -4.12
CA VAL A 245 32.54 10.34 -2.81
C VAL A 245 33.85 10.34 -2.03
N VAL A 246 34.59 9.23 -2.02
CA VAL A 246 35.89 9.14 -1.33
C VAL A 246 36.95 10.04 -1.97
N ARG A 247 37.00 10.13 -3.30
CA ARG A 247 37.99 10.95 -4.03
C ARG A 247 37.67 12.44 -3.97
N GLU A 248 36.41 12.80 -4.16
CA GLU A 248 35.97 14.18 -4.37
C GLU A 248 35.48 14.86 -3.09
N ARG A 249 35.14 14.06 -2.07
CA ARG A 249 34.72 14.51 -0.73
C ARG A 249 33.66 15.63 -0.79
N PRO A 250 32.51 15.39 -1.45
CA PRO A 250 31.47 16.42 -1.60
C PRO A 250 31.03 16.97 -0.24
N ALA A 251 30.54 18.21 -0.22
CA ALA A 251 29.99 18.79 1.01
C ALA A 251 28.59 18.25 1.31
N THR A 252 27.82 17.93 0.26
CA THR A 252 26.42 17.54 0.37
C THR A 252 26.11 16.43 -0.62
N ILE A 253 25.31 15.45 -0.20
CA ILE A 253 24.77 14.39 -1.06
C ILE A 253 23.25 14.31 -0.90
N PHE A 254 22.54 14.38 -2.02
CA PHE A 254 21.11 14.14 -2.11
C PHE A 254 20.85 12.73 -2.64
N TYR A 255 20.11 11.92 -1.89
CA TYR A 255 19.63 10.60 -2.34
C TYR A 255 18.13 10.66 -2.54
N MET A 256 17.65 10.83 -3.77
CA MET A 256 16.22 11.09 -4.03
C MET A 256 15.65 10.14 -5.07
N GLY A 257 14.87 9.15 -4.63
CA GLY A 257 14.24 8.20 -5.55
C GLY A 257 14.06 6.80 -4.96
N ALA A 258 14.03 5.81 -5.83
CA ALA A 258 13.92 4.41 -5.44
C ALA A 258 15.31 3.81 -5.21
N PHE A 259 15.57 3.40 -3.97
CA PHE A 259 16.80 2.71 -3.57
C PHE A 259 16.49 1.34 -2.97
N PHE A 260 17.49 0.47 -2.96
CA PHE A 260 17.44 -0.88 -2.42
C PHE A 260 18.66 -1.13 -1.51
N ALA A 261 19.29 -2.31 -1.61
CA ALA A 261 20.38 -2.74 -0.72
C ALA A 261 21.61 -1.79 -0.72
N GLU A 262 21.80 -1.00 -1.77
CA GLU A 262 22.84 0.01 -1.89
C GLU A 262 22.67 1.20 -0.94
N SER A 263 21.46 1.42 -0.40
CA SER A 263 21.14 2.61 0.42
C SER A 263 22.11 2.80 1.59
N LEU A 264 22.37 1.73 2.34
CA LEU A 264 23.25 1.79 3.51
C LEU A 264 24.71 1.99 3.11
N ILE A 265 25.14 1.35 2.02
CA ILE A 265 26.51 1.44 1.51
C ILE A 265 26.80 2.90 1.11
N LEU A 266 25.91 3.49 0.32
CA LEU A 266 26.01 4.87 -0.12
C LEU A 266 26.01 5.84 1.08
N ALA A 267 25.05 5.66 1.99
CA ALA A 267 24.87 6.58 3.11
C ALA A 267 26.02 6.50 4.13
N GLU A 268 26.57 5.32 4.40
CA GLU A 268 27.73 5.17 5.29
C GLU A 268 28.98 5.81 4.66
N THR A 269 29.19 5.63 3.35
CA THR A 269 30.31 6.25 2.64
C THR A 269 30.22 7.78 2.66
N GLY A 270 29.03 8.35 2.41
CA GLY A 270 28.81 9.78 2.49
C GLY A 270 29.03 10.34 3.90
N ASN A 271 28.57 9.62 4.93
CA ASN A 271 28.79 9.97 6.32
C ASN A 271 30.29 9.95 6.67
N ALA A 272 31.01 8.91 6.26
CA ALA A 272 32.45 8.78 6.45
C ALA A 272 33.25 9.87 5.71
N ALA A 273 32.74 10.38 4.58
CA ALA A 273 33.32 11.52 3.87
C ALA A 273 33.04 12.87 4.56
N GLY A 274 32.13 12.90 5.55
CA GLY A 274 31.69 14.11 6.25
C GLY A 274 30.81 15.00 5.38
N ALA A 275 30.04 14.39 4.47
CA ALA A 275 29.04 15.10 3.68
C ALA A 275 27.72 15.18 4.46
N ILE A 276 27.00 16.30 4.33
CA ILE A 276 25.60 16.38 4.77
C ILE A 276 24.76 15.57 3.80
N GLN A 277 23.92 14.69 4.33
CA GLN A 277 23.13 13.77 3.53
C GLN A 277 21.64 14.03 3.70
N ILE A 278 20.97 14.25 2.57
CA ILE A 278 19.53 14.44 2.50
C ILE A 278 18.96 13.34 1.62
N ALA A 279 18.25 12.41 2.25
CA ALA A 279 17.66 11.27 1.58
C ALA A 279 16.15 11.42 1.41
N GLY A 280 15.56 10.74 0.44
CA GLY A 280 14.14 10.65 0.21
C GLY A 280 13.80 9.42 -0.60
N THR A 281 13.04 8.51 0.02
CA THR A 281 12.59 7.27 -0.63
C THR A 281 11.22 6.85 -0.10
N ALA A 282 10.45 6.18 -0.94
CA ALA A 282 9.21 5.52 -0.56
C ALA A 282 9.34 4.01 -0.44
N MET A 283 10.57 3.47 -0.48
CA MET A 283 10.85 2.06 -0.27
C MET A 283 10.86 1.72 1.24
N PRO A 284 9.87 0.98 1.78
CA PRO A 284 9.76 0.75 3.22
C PRO A 284 10.95 0.02 3.82
N ALA A 285 11.56 -0.88 3.04
CA ALA A 285 12.71 -1.66 3.46
C ALA A 285 14.00 -0.84 3.63
N GLN A 286 14.10 0.33 2.99
CA GLN A 286 15.32 1.15 3.01
C GLN A 286 15.24 2.37 3.93
N LEU A 287 14.03 2.79 4.30
CA LEU A 287 13.82 3.91 5.22
C LEU A 287 14.66 3.82 6.50
N PRO A 288 14.80 2.65 7.18
CA PRO A 288 15.62 2.56 8.38
C PRO A 288 17.09 2.91 8.16
N PHE A 289 17.65 2.59 6.99
CA PHE A 289 19.05 2.87 6.68
C PHE A 289 19.29 4.36 6.49
N PHE A 290 18.45 5.05 5.71
CA PHE A 290 18.57 6.49 5.54
C PHE A 290 18.27 7.27 6.81
N ILE A 291 17.27 6.85 7.60
CA ILE A 291 16.99 7.48 8.91
C ILE A 291 18.19 7.35 9.86
N ALA A 292 18.91 6.23 9.82
CA ALA A 292 20.06 6.02 10.70
C ALA A 292 21.34 6.70 10.22
N ALA A 293 21.54 6.85 8.90
CA ALA A 293 22.80 7.28 8.30
C ALA A 293 22.78 8.69 7.69
N CYS A 294 21.62 9.31 7.48
CA CYS A 294 21.49 10.65 6.87
C CYS A 294 20.98 11.69 7.87
N ASP A 295 21.38 12.95 7.68
CA ASP A 295 20.96 14.09 8.51
C ASP A 295 19.46 14.37 8.38
N TYR A 296 18.94 14.24 7.16
CA TYR A 296 17.51 14.43 6.86
C TYR A 296 17.00 13.32 5.95
N THR A 297 15.82 12.79 6.25
CA THR A 297 15.17 11.76 5.44
C THR A 297 13.70 12.12 5.19
N LEU A 298 13.31 12.21 3.91
CA LEU A 298 11.92 12.27 3.47
C LEU A 298 11.33 10.86 3.50
N ILE A 299 10.30 10.67 4.32
CA ILE A 299 9.72 9.35 4.55
C ILE A 299 8.49 9.14 3.67
N GLY A 300 8.57 8.21 2.71
CA GLY A 300 7.40 7.73 1.99
C GLY A 300 6.71 8.84 1.20
N GLU A 301 5.55 9.27 1.69
CA GLU A 301 4.74 10.31 1.07
C GLU A 301 5.40 11.69 1.05
N GLU A 302 6.37 11.93 1.93
CA GLU A 302 7.08 13.21 1.99
C GLU A 302 7.92 13.46 0.74
N LEU A 303 8.44 12.40 0.09
CA LEU A 303 9.14 12.52 -1.19
C LEU A 303 8.20 13.09 -2.28
N PHE A 304 7.00 12.52 -2.40
CA PHE A 304 5.99 12.98 -3.38
C PHE A 304 5.40 14.34 -3.01
N ALA A 305 5.24 14.62 -1.71
CA ALA A 305 4.80 15.91 -1.24
C ALA A 305 5.85 16.99 -1.54
N ALA A 306 7.14 16.67 -1.44
CA ALA A 306 8.23 17.59 -1.73
C ALA A 306 8.27 17.95 -3.21
N SER A 307 8.15 16.96 -4.11
CA SER A 307 8.06 17.24 -5.55
C SER A 307 6.85 18.11 -5.90
N ALA A 308 5.70 17.89 -5.26
CA ALA A 308 4.51 18.70 -5.45
C ALA A 308 4.69 20.14 -4.94
N TYR A 309 5.30 20.30 -3.76
CA TYR A 309 5.57 21.59 -3.15
C TYR A 309 6.54 22.44 -3.99
N LEU A 310 7.60 21.82 -4.49
CA LEU A 310 8.65 22.48 -5.26
C LEU A 310 8.19 22.83 -6.69
N SER A 311 7.45 21.95 -7.35
CA SER A 311 6.90 22.20 -8.69
C SER A 311 5.76 23.23 -8.70
N ARG A 312 5.16 23.52 -7.54
CA ARG A 312 3.98 24.38 -7.36
C ARG A 312 2.80 24.01 -8.27
N GLU A 313 2.71 22.76 -8.72
CA GLU A 313 1.66 22.35 -9.65
C GLU A 313 0.30 22.27 -8.91
N PRO A 314 -0.73 23.05 -9.30
CA PRO A 314 -1.99 23.11 -8.56
C PRO A 314 -2.67 21.76 -8.37
N ARG A 315 -2.54 20.85 -9.35
CA ARG A 315 -3.13 19.51 -9.27
C ARG A 315 -2.47 18.66 -8.19
N GLN A 316 -1.13 18.72 -8.07
CA GLN A 316 -0.39 17.95 -7.08
C GLN A 316 -0.60 18.52 -5.68
N LEU A 317 -0.54 19.86 -5.53
CA LEU A 317 -0.81 20.55 -4.26
C LEU A 317 -2.23 20.28 -3.75
N GLY A 318 -3.23 20.38 -4.62
CA GLY A 318 -4.63 20.11 -4.27
C GLY A 318 -4.88 18.64 -3.91
N SER A 319 -4.22 17.71 -4.60
CA SER A 319 -4.29 16.28 -4.27
C SER A 319 -3.70 16.01 -2.88
N LEU A 320 -2.52 16.56 -2.59
CA LEU A 320 -1.85 16.43 -1.30
C LEU A 320 -2.75 16.93 -0.16
N LYS A 321 -3.30 18.14 -0.30
CA LYS A 321 -4.19 18.71 0.73
C LYS A 321 -5.48 17.89 0.91
N GLY A 322 -6.06 17.43 -0.20
CA GLY A 322 -7.27 16.60 -0.14
C GLY A 322 -7.04 15.26 0.54
N GLN A 323 -5.87 14.63 0.34
CA GLN A 323 -5.46 13.42 1.04
C GLN A 323 -5.25 13.67 2.53
N ASP A 324 -4.55 14.75 2.91
CA ASP A 324 -4.35 15.12 4.32
C ASP A 324 -5.69 15.32 5.05
N VAL A 325 -6.62 16.05 4.44
CA VAL A 325 -7.96 16.27 4.99
C VAL A 325 -8.75 14.96 5.05
N GLY A 326 -8.65 14.14 4.01
CA GLY A 326 -9.21 12.79 3.99
C GLY A 326 -8.74 12.01 5.21
N LYS A 327 -7.43 11.86 5.40
CA LYS A 327 -6.84 11.14 6.54
C LYS A 327 -7.28 11.70 7.89
N ALA A 328 -7.37 13.03 8.04
CA ALA A 328 -7.86 13.64 9.27
C ALA A 328 -9.32 13.22 9.57
N ILE A 329 -10.19 13.19 8.56
CA ILE A 329 -11.57 12.70 8.71
C ILE A 329 -11.59 11.23 9.14
N PHE A 330 -10.74 10.38 8.56
CA PHE A 330 -10.65 8.97 8.96
C PHE A 330 -10.16 8.81 10.40
N LEU A 331 -9.12 9.55 10.79
CA LEU A 331 -8.61 9.52 12.17
C LEU A 331 -9.69 9.94 13.17
N ILE A 332 -10.44 10.99 12.87
CA ILE A 332 -11.57 11.43 13.71
C ILE A 332 -12.65 10.34 13.75
N ALA A 333 -12.99 9.71 12.62
CA ALA A 333 -13.98 8.64 12.59
C ALA A 333 -13.55 7.41 13.41
N ILE A 334 -12.27 7.03 13.34
CA ILE A 334 -11.70 5.93 14.15
C ILE A 334 -11.75 6.28 15.64
N LEU A 335 -11.36 7.51 16.01
CA LEU A 335 -11.39 7.98 17.40
C LEU A 335 -12.83 8.01 17.94
N LEU A 336 -13.78 8.52 17.16
CA LEU A 336 -15.20 8.52 17.53
C LEU A 336 -15.72 7.09 17.68
N GLY A 337 -15.40 6.19 16.74
CA GLY A 337 -15.77 4.78 16.84
C GLY A 337 -15.22 4.11 18.10
N PHE A 338 -13.96 4.39 18.44
CA PHE A 338 -13.31 3.90 19.66
C PHE A 338 -13.99 4.42 20.93
N ILE A 339 -14.32 5.72 20.99
CA ILE A 339 -15.02 6.32 22.12
C ILE A 339 -16.44 5.75 22.27
N LEU A 340 -17.16 5.56 21.16
CA LEU A 340 -18.52 5.03 21.17
C LEU A 340 -18.55 3.58 21.67
N GLU A 341 -17.56 2.77 21.26
CA GLU A 341 -17.39 1.41 21.76
C GLU A 341 -17.08 1.40 23.28
N LEU A 342 -16.20 2.29 23.75
CA LEU A 342 -15.90 2.46 25.18
C LEU A 342 -17.13 2.85 26.02
N LEU A 343 -18.04 3.65 25.45
CA LEU A 343 -19.30 4.07 26.09
C LEU A 343 -20.42 3.02 25.97
N GLY A 344 -20.13 1.84 25.40
CA GLY A 344 -21.11 0.77 25.21
C GLY A 344 -22.13 1.03 24.10
N VAL A 345 -21.93 2.07 23.27
CA VAL A 345 -22.76 2.36 22.11
C VAL A 345 -22.25 1.54 20.94
N ARG A 346 -22.78 0.32 20.81
CA ARG A 346 -22.42 -0.61 19.72
C ARG A 346 -23.02 -0.16 18.39
N ILE A 347 -22.38 0.80 17.71
CA ILE A 347 -22.82 1.29 16.39
C ILE A 347 -22.55 0.25 15.28
N PHE A 348 -21.55 -0.61 15.48
CA PHE A 348 -21.25 -1.76 14.60
C PHE A 348 -21.56 -3.11 15.27
N GLY A 349 -22.55 -3.11 16.18
CA GLY A 349 -23.09 -4.31 16.82
C GLY A 349 -24.02 -5.10 15.91
N HIS A 350 -23.51 -5.56 14.77
CA HIS A 350 -23.93 -6.79 14.08
C HIS A 350 -22.69 -7.52 13.55
N MET A 351 -21.61 -7.59 14.34
CA MET A 351 -20.90 -8.85 14.40
C MET A 351 -21.76 -9.76 15.30
N PRO A 352 -22.20 -10.94 14.83
CA PRO A 352 -23.04 -11.82 15.62
C PRO A 352 -22.24 -12.30 16.83
N SER A 353 -22.35 -11.55 17.93
CA SER A 353 -22.11 -12.04 19.27
C SER A 353 -23.38 -12.63 19.87
N GLU A 354 -24.42 -12.86 19.06
CA GLU A 354 -25.53 -13.73 19.44
C GLU A 354 -25.19 -15.15 19.00
N LEU A 355 -24.53 -15.88 19.91
CA LEU A 355 -24.48 -17.34 19.88
C LEU A 355 -25.87 -17.97 20.16
N PHE A 356 -26.96 -17.18 20.17
CA PHE A 356 -28.34 -17.63 20.31
C PHE A 356 -29.30 -16.56 19.77
N LYS A 357 -29.77 -16.71 18.52
CA LYS A 357 -31.17 -16.42 18.12
C LYS A 357 -31.48 -16.92 16.71
N VAL A 358 -32.70 -17.42 16.61
CA VAL A 358 -33.31 -18.14 15.49
C VAL A 358 -33.89 -17.13 14.50
N GLU A 359 -33.48 -17.20 13.23
CA GLU A 359 -34.35 -17.22 12.03
C GLU A 359 -33.56 -17.57 10.76
#